data_AF-A0A8H7G8D4-F1
#
_entry.id   AF-A0A8H7G8D4-F1
#
_cell.length_a   1.000
_cell.length_b   1.000
_cell.length_c   1.000
_cell.angle_alpha   90.00
_cell.angle_beta   90.00
_cell.angle_gamma   90.00
#
_symmetry.space_group_name_H-M   'P 1'
#
loop_
_entity.id
_entity.type
_entity.pdbx_description
1 polymer ?
#
loop_
_entity_poly.entity_id
_entity_poly.type
_entity_poly.pdbx_seq_one_letter_code
_entity_poly.pdbx_strand_id
1 'polypeptide(L)'
;MVRAVAEQIKENIVLDYYEEHMTVREIAAKQRVSIGLVSKVLQLYGMYGSVINPFASGRGWQAILDEGDILYIEAILEANPGLYLDEIQAKLQSVREIDVSVATISRTLTRLELTRKTTTRAAAQRDEELREVWEVNMAEYTDPELFVFLDESGVDQSTAKRTQGRSRLGTRCVRRATFVRGERVSVLPALSCDGIIAAEIFEGTVNRDKFLTFLREQLVSEM
;
A
#
# COMPACT_ATOMS: atom_id res chain seq x y z
N MET A 1 -27.64 -8.96 -22.05
CA MET A 1 -26.79 -9.95 -21.37
C MET A 1 -27.40 -11.32 -21.58
N VAL A 2 -26.77 -12.19 -22.38
CA VAL A 2 -27.19 -13.60 -22.49
C VAL A 2 -26.70 -14.31 -21.24
N ARG A 3 -27.61 -14.79 -20.39
CA ARG A 3 -27.26 -15.58 -19.20
C ARG A 3 -26.56 -16.86 -19.67
N ALA A 4 -25.33 -17.08 -19.23
CA ALA A 4 -24.63 -18.33 -19.49
C ALA A 4 -25.43 -19.47 -18.83
N VAL A 5 -25.71 -20.52 -19.59
CA VAL A 5 -26.32 -21.74 -19.06
C VAL A 5 -25.31 -22.41 -18.13
N ALA A 6 -25.75 -22.81 -16.94
CA ALA A 6 -24.91 -23.45 -15.93
C ALA A 6 -24.20 -24.69 -16.50
N GLU A 7 -22.95 -24.90 -16.10
CA GLU A 7 -22.11 -26.02 -16.56
C GLU A 7 -22.76 -27.38 -16.30
N GLN A 8 -23.41 -27.52 -15.14
CA GLN A 8 -24.19 -28.70 -14.76
C GLN A 8 -25.24 -29.11 -15.81
N ILE A 9 -25.92 -28.14 -16.43
CA ILE A 9 -26.93 -28.44 -17.46
C ILE A 9 -26.25 -29.02 -18.70
N LYS A 10 -25.02 -28.61 -19.01
CA LYS A 10 -24.26 -29.13 -20.15
C LYS A 10 -23.74 -30.53 -19.89
N GLU A 11 -23.28 -30.83 -18.66
CA GLU A 11 -22.90 -32.17 -18.26
C GLU A 11 -24.09 -33.13 -18.30
N ASN A 12 -25.24 -32.70 -17.79
CA ASN A 12 -26.47 -33.50 -17.85
C ASN A 12 -26.90 -33.80 -19.29
N ILE A 13 -26.69 -32.89 -20.24
CA ILE A 13 -26.93 -33.14 -21.67
C ILE A 13 -26.08 -34.30 -22.19
N VAL A 14 -24.82 -34.40 -21.77
CA VAL A 14 -23.91 -35.48 -22.17
C VAL A 14 -24.35 -36.80 -21.57
N LEU A 15 -24.65 -36.82 -20.26
CA LEU A 15 -25.16 -38.01 -19.56
C LEU A 15 -26.46 -38.51 -20.20
N ASP A 16 -27.42 -37.61 -20.43
CA ASP A 16 -28.71 -37.95 -21.02
C ASP A 16 -28.57 -38.55 -22.44
N TYR A 17 -27.52 -38.18 -23.17
CA TYR A 17 -27.28 -38.68 -24.53
C TYR A 17 -26.52 -40.01 -24.56
N TYR A 18 -25.45 -40.14 -23.76
CA TYR A 18 -24.56 -41.30 -23.81
C TYR A 18 -24.97 -42.43 -22.86
N GLU A 19 -25.53 -42.12 -21.69
CA GLU A 19 -25.93 -43.13 -20.69
C GLU A 19 -27.41 -43.48 -20.80
N GLU A 20 -28.28 -42.48 -20.94
CA GLU A 20 -29.74 -42.65 -21.00
C GLU A 20 -30.27 -42.83 -22.44
N HIS A 21 -29.39 -42.72 -23.44
CA HIS A 21 -29.71 -42.88 -24.88
C HIS A 21 -30.89 -42.03 -25.38
N MET A 22 -31.11 -40.85 -24.78
CA MET A 22 -32.20 -39.95 -25.17
C MET A 22 -31.89 -39.22 -26.48
N THR A 23 -32.93 -38.91 -27.25
CA THR A 23 -32.78 -38.11 -28.46
C THR A 23 -32.53 -36.64 -28.14
N VAL A 24 -31.88 -35.90 -29.06
CA VAL A 24 -31.59 -34.47 -28.91
C VAL A 24 -32.85 -33.64 -28.57
N ARG A 25 -34.03 -34.02 -29.08
CA ARG A 25 -35.30 -33.34 -28.79
C ARG A 25 -35.82 -33.62 -27.37
N GLU A 26 -35.69 -34.85 -26.90
CA GLU A 26 -36.08 -35.24 -25.54
C GLU A 26 -35.19 -34.57 -24.50
N ILE A 27 -33.88 -34.51 -24.74
CA ILE A 27 -32.91 -33.82 -23.88
C ILE A 27 -33.23 -32.32 -23.81
N ALA A 28 -33.50 -31.69 -24.96
CA ALA A 28 -33.88 -30.27 -25.02
C ALA A 28 -35.14 -29.98 -24.19
N ALA A 29 -36.14 -30.85 -24.25
CA ALA A 29 -37.36 -30.74 -23.46
C ALA A 29 -37.12 -30.98 -21.96
N LYS A 30 -36.37 -32.03 -21.60
CA LYS A 30 -36.03 -32.41 -20.22
C LYS A 30 -35.25 -31.30 -19.51
N GLN A 31 -34.20 -30.80 -20.14
CA GLN A 31 -33.31 -29.77 -19.58
C GLN A 31 -33.83 -28.35 -19.81
N ARG A 32 -34.96 -28.18 -20.52
CA ARG A 32 -35.58 -26.87 -20.88
C ARG A 32 -34.60 -25.93 -21.60
N VAL A 33 -33.83 -26.46 -22.54
CA VAL A 33 -32.86 -25.71 -23.35
C VAL A 33 -33.17 -25.82 -24.84
N SER A 34 -32.54 -24.99 -25.67
CA SER A 34 -32.71 -25.08 -27.12
C SER A 34 -32.00 -26.31 -27.70
N ILE A 35 -32.59 -26.90 -28.73
CA ILE A 35 -31.99 -28.01 -29.52
C ILE A 35 -30.59 -27.62 -30.04
N GLY A 36 -30.40 -26.35 -30.39
CA GLY A 36 -29.11 -25.81 -30.82
C GLY A 36 -28.04 -25.85 -29.72
N LEU A 37 -28.41 -25.63 -28.45
CA LEU A 37 -27.49 -25.78 -27.34
C LEU A 37 -27.10 -27.23 -27.13
N VAL A 38 -28.07 -28.15 -27.15
CA VAL A 38 -27.82 -29.60 -27.02
C VAL A 38 -26.85 -30.07 -28.09
N SER A 39 -27.12 -29.73 -29.35
CA SER A 39 -26.26 -30.08 -30.49
C SER A 39 -24.85 -29.54 -30.34
N LYS A 40 -24.72 -28.28 -29.90
CA LYS A 40 -23.42 -27.63 -29.68
C LYS A 40 -22.63 -28.28 -28.55
N VAL A 41 -23.28 -28.65 -27.45
CA VAL A 41 -22.64 -29.32 -26.30
C VAL A 41 -22.15 -30.70 -26.70
N LEU A 42 -22.99 -31.50 -27.39
CA LEU A 42 -22.59 -32.82 -27.88
C LEU A 42 -21.44 -32.73 -28.90
N GLN A 43 -21.45 -31.72 -29.78
CA GLN A 43 -20.35 -31.48 -30.71
C GLN A 43 -19.04 -31.14 -29.97
N LEU A 44 -19.08 -30.26 -28.97
CA LEU A 44 -17.90 -29.92 -28.17
C LEU A 44 -17.36 -31.13 -27.41
N TYR A 45 -18.26 -31.92 -26.81
CA TYR A 45 -17.89 -33.13 -26.09
C TYR A 45 -17.28 -34.18 -27.02
N GLY A 46 -17.85 -34.38 -28.21
CA GLY A 46 -17.31 -35.29 -29.21
C GLY A 46 -15.95 -34.85 -29.77
N MET A 47 -15.67 -33.54 -29.85
CA MET A 47 -14.41 -33.01 -30.36
C MET A 47 -13.30 -32.93 -29.32
N TYR A 48 -13.64 -32.59 -28.06
CA TYR A 48 -12.66 -32.22 -27.04
C TYR A 48 -12.78 -33.03 -25.75
N GLY A 49 -13.77 -33.92 -25.62
CA GLY A 49 -14.07 -34.61 -24.36
C GLY A 49 -14.58 -33.70 -23.24
N SER A 50 -14.95 -32.44 -23.57
CA SER A 50 -15.41 -31.45 -22.60
C SER A 50 -16.63 -30.68 -23.12
N VAL A 51 -17.52 -30.32 -22.21
CA VAL A 51 -18.71 -29.49 -22.49
C VAL A 51 -18.38 -28.00 -22.68
N ILE A 52 -17.13 -27.63 -22.42
CA ILE A 52 -16.57 -26.31 -22.66
C ILE A 52 -15.45 -26.45 -23.69
N ASN A 53 -15.33 -25.49 -24.60
CA ASN A 53 -14.18 -25.45 -25.51
C ASN A 53 -12.91 -25.13 -24.68
N PRO A 54 -11.94 -26.07 -24.57
CA PRO A 54 -10.73 -25.85 -23.79
C PRO A 54 -9.83 -24.77 -24.41
N PHE A 55 -9.99 -24.50 -25.70
CA PHE A 55 -9.27 -23.45 -26.44
C PHE A 55 -10.08 -22.15 -26.55
N ALA A 56 -11.20 -22.02 -25.83
CA ALA A 56 -11.88 -20.74 -25.73
C ALA A 56 -11.04 -19.80 -24.85
N SER A 57 -10.01 -19.20 -25.42
CA SER A 57 -9.42 -17.99 -24.88
C SER A 57 -10.53 -16.94 -24.80
N GLY A 58 -10.78 -16.40 -23.60
CA GLY A 58 -11.70 -15.28 -23.43
C GLY A 58 -11.39 -14.22 -24.49
N ARG A 59 -12.41 -13.71 -25.18
CA ARG A 59 -12.23 -12.65 -26.17
C ARG A 59 -11.68 -11.41 -25.45
N GLY A 60 -10.35 -11.30 -25.43
CA GLY A 60 -9.60 -10.21 -24.85
C GLY A 60 -8.37 -9.96 -25.72
N TRP A 61 -8.06 -8.69 -25.93
CA TRP A 61 -6.81 -8.27 -26.54
C TRP A 61 -5.66 -8.76 -25.64
N GLN A 62 -4.58 -9.28 -26.22
CA GLN A 62 -3.40 -9.68 -25.43
C GLN A 62 -2.91 -8.45 -24.64
N ALA A 63 -2.60 -8.65 -23.35
CA ALA A 63 -2.10 -7.57 -22.53
C ALA A 63 -0.78 -7.07 -23.13
N ILE A 64 -0.62 -5.73 -23.23
CA ILE A 64 0.59 -5.10 -23.79
C ILE A 64 1.83 -5.45 -22.97
N LEU A 65 1.66 -5.67 -21.66
CA LEU A 65 2.70 -6.09 -20.74
C LEU A 65 2.68 -7.60 -20.60
N ASP A 66 3.83 -8.23 -20.84
CA ASP A 66 4.03 -9.66 -20.63
C ASP A 66 4.38 -9.98 -19.16
N GLU A 67 4.59 -11.26 -18.88
CA GLU A 67 4.95 -11.73 -17.52
C GLU A 67 6.32 -11.22 -17.06
N GLY A 68 7.27 -11.08 -17.98
CA GLY A 68 8.58 -10.54 -17.66
C GLY A 68 8.55 -9.04 -17.34
N ASP A 69 7.64 -8.29 -17.97
CA ASP A 69 7.46 -6.87 -17.68
C ASP A 69 6.79 -6.66 -16.33
N ILE A 70 5.87 -7.56 -15.97
CA ILE A 70 5.26 -7.60 -14.64
C ILE A 70 6.34 -7.85 -13.57
N LEU A 71 7.19 -8.87 -13.75
CA LEU A 71 8.32 -9.16 -12.86
C LEU A 71 9.27 -7.95 -12.72
N TYR A 72 9.52 -7.25 -13.82
CA TYR A 72 10.34 -6.03 -13.79
C TYR A 72 9.67 -4.91 -12.98
N ILE A 73 8.37 -4.68 -13.15
CA ILE A 73 7.59 -3.69 -12.39
C ILE A 73 7.63 -4.00 -10.88
N GLU A 74 7.51 -5.27 -10.50
CA GLU A 74 7.60 -5.70 -9.10
C GLU A 74 8.99 -5.41 -8.52
N ALA A 75 10.07 -5.79 -9.23
CA ALA A 75 11.44 -5.58 -8.77
C ALA A 75 11.79 -4.09 -8.57
N ILE A 76 11.36 -3.20 -9.47
CA ILE A 76 11.64 -1.75 -9.31
C ILE A 76 10.82 -1.13 -8.17
N LEU A 77 9.62 -1.65 -7.88
CA LEU A 77 8.79 -1.20 -6.77
C LEU A 77 9.28 -1.74 -5.43
N GLU A 78 9.87 -2.93 -5.40
CA GLU A 78 10.53 -3.46 -4.21
C GLU A 78 11.77 -2.62 -3.85
N ALA A 79 12.58 -2.26 -4.86
CA ALA A 79 13.75 -1.41 -4.66
C ALA A 79 13.39 0.05 -4.31
N ASN A 80 12.31 0.58 -4.88
CA ASN A 80 11.80 1.92 -4.57
C ASN A 80 10.26 1.97 -4.63
N PRO A 81 9.57 1.76 -3.49
CA PRO A 81 8.12 1.81 -3.43
C PRO A 81 7.51 3.19 -3.69
N GLY A 82 8.34 4.24 -3.72
CA GLY A 82 7.93 5.63 -3.91
C GLY A 82 7.77 6.07 -5.37
N LEU A 83 8.03 5.18 -6.34
CA LEU A 83 7.98 5.52 -7.76
C LEU A 83 6.57 5.96 -8.20
N TYR A 84 6.51 7.06 -8.94
CA TYR A 84 5.30 7.52 -9.61
C TYR A 84 5.03 6.70 -10.88
N LEU A 85 3.79 6.72 -11.37
CA LEU A 85 3.38 5.91 -12.53
C LEU A 85 4.11 6.32 -13.83
N ASP A 86 4.41 7.59 -13.99
CA ASP A 86 5.21 8.13 -15.10
C ASP A 86 6.70 7.75 -14.98
N GLU A 87 7.24 7.62 -13.76
CA GLU A 87 8.58 7.09 -13.55
C GLU A 87 8.67 5.59 -13.87
N ILE A 88 7.62 4.82 -13.54
CA ILE A 88 7.50 3.42 -13.94
C ILE A 88 7.41 3.32 -15.48
N GLN A 89 6.65 4.20 -16.13
CA GLN A 89 6.58 4.27 -17.59
C GLN A 89 7.95 4.54 -18.20
N ALA A 90 8.68 5.55 -17.72
CA ALA A 90 10.01 5.89 -18.21
C ALA A 90 11.00 4.73 -18.02
N LYS A 91 10.93 4.02 -16.90
CA LYS A 91 11.74 2.82 -16.63
C LYS A 91 11.41 1.68 -17.59
N LEU A 92 10.12 1.38 -17.81
CA LEU A 92 9.68 0.39 -18.79
C LEU A 92 10.16 0.73 -20.21
N GLN A 93 10.05 2.00 -20.61
CA GLN A 93 10.52 2.46 -21.91
C GLN A 93 12.04 2.32 -22.04
N SER A 94 12.81 2.69 -21.01
CA SER A 94 14.27 2.69 -21.07
C SER A 94 14.92 1.30 -20.97
N VAL A 95 14.31 0.37 -20.22
CA VAL A 95 14.91 -0.95 -19.92
C VAL A 95 14.28 -2.07 -20.74
N ARG A 96 12.98 -1.98 -21.00
CA ARG A 96 12.21 -3.02 -21.70
C ARG A 96 11.81 -2.60 -23.12
N GLU A 97 12.08 -1.35 -23.51
CA GLU A 97 11.68 -0.75 -24.79
C GLU A 97 10.16 -0.76 -25.02
N ILE A 98 9.39 -0.72 -23.93
CA ILE A 98 7.92 -0.73 -23.97
C ILE A 98 7.37 0.63 -23.62
N ASP A 99 6.62 1.21 -24.54
CA ASP A 99 5.82 2.41 -24.29
C ASP A 99 4.38 2.02 -23.94
N VAL A 100 4.02 2.16 -22.67
CA VAL A 100 2.67 1.91 -22.17
C VAL A 100 2.11 3.15 -21.51
N SER A 101 0.81 3.40 -21.71
CA SER A 101 0.15 4.50 -21.02
C SER A 101 0.18 4.33 -19.49
N VAL A 102 0.26 5.44 -18.76
CA VAL A 102 0.10 5.50 -17.30
C VAL A 102 -1.18 4.77 -16.82
N ALA A 103 -2.26 4.84 -17.61
CA ALA A 103 -3.50 4.13 -17.31
C ALA A 103 -3.36 2.60 -17.40
N THR A 104 -2.54 2.09 -18.32
CA THR A 104 -2.20 0.67 -18.41
C THR A 104 -1.44 0.23 -17.17
N ILE A 105 -0.41 0.99 -16.77
CA ILE A 105 0.37 0.71 -15.57
C ILE A 105 -0.53 0.69 -14.34
N SER A 106 -1.39 1.70 -14.17
CA SER A 106 -2.34 1.76 -13.05
C SER A 106 -3.24 0.52 -12.99
N ARG A 107 -3.81 0.07 -14.12
CA ARG A 107 -4.63 -1.15 -14.16
C ARG A 107 -3.81 -2.40 -13.83
N THR A 108 -2.58 -2.48 -14.30
CA THR A 108 -1.67 -3.59 -14.00
C THR A 108 -1.36 -3.66 -12.51
N LEU A 109 -1.00 -2.54 -11.87
CA LEU A 109 -0.73 -2.51 -10.42
C LEU A 109 -1.96 -2.91 -9.60
N THR A 110 -3.15 -2.44 -9.99
CA THR A 110 -4.41 -2.87 -9.34
C THR A 110 -4.66 -4.37 -9.51
N ARG A 111 -4.34 -4.95 -10.67
CA ARG A 111 -4.47 -6.38 -10.93
C ARG A 111 -3.46 -7.22 -10.13
N LEU A 112 -2.29 -6.67 -9.83
CA LEU A 112 -1.28 -7.25 -8.95
C LEU A 112 -1.59 -7.02 -7.45
N GLU A 113 -2.74 -6.44 -7.13
CA GLU A 113 -3.15 -6.10 -5.75
C GLU A 113 -2.19 -5.12 -5.04
N LEU A 114 -1.35 -4.42 -5.79
CA LEU A 114 -0.43 -3.41 -5.29
C LEU A 114 -1.18 -2.09 -5.07
N THR A 115 -1.50 -1.82 -3.82
CA THR A 115 -2.24 -0.62 -3.40
C THR A 115 -1.29 0.47 -2.91
N ARG A 116 -1.65 1.72 -3.18
CA ARG A 116 -0.90 2.87 -2.66
C ARG A 116 -1.08 2.97 -1.15
N LYS A 117 0.00 2.77 -0.41
CA LYS A 117 0.06 2.92 1.06
C LYS A 117 0.83 4.18 1.44
N THR A 118 0.52 4.74 2.61
CA THR A 118 1.30 5.84 3.17
C THR A 118 2.68 5.31 3.56
N THR A 119 3.74 5.86 2.98
CA THR A 119 5.11 5.52 3.35
C THR A 119 5.39 6.02 4.76
N THR A 120 5.66 5.11 5.68
CA THR A 120 6.16 5.46 7.02
C THR A 120 7.60 5.92 6.87
N ARG A 121 7.93 7.12 7.35
CA ARG A 121 9.31 7.59 7.44
C ARG A 121 9.99 6.86 8.61
N ALA A 122 10.72 5.80 8.32
CA ALA A 122 11.68 5.25 9.26
C ALA A 122 12.99 6.06 9.20
N ALA A 123 13.62 6.32 10.35
CA ALA A 123 14.94 6.94 10.37
C ALA A 123 15.95 5.98 9.71
N ALA A 124 16.74 6.48 8.75
CA ALA A 124 17.73 5.65 8.05
C ALA A 124 18.84 5.09 8.98
N GLN A 125 19.03 5.73 10.14
CA GLN A 125 19.95 5.30 11.20
C GLN A 125 19.33 4.25 12.13
N ARG A 126 18.06 3.89 11.92
CA ARG A 126 17.39 2.86 12.72
C ARG A 126 18.03 1.50 12.41
N ASP A 127 18.61 0.92 13.43
CA ASP A 127 19.18 -0.42 13.42
C ASP A 127 18.30 -1.30 14.31
N GLU A 128 17.66 -2.30 13.72
CA GLU A 128 16.73 -3.15 14.46
C GLU A 128 17.47 -4.11 15.40
N GLU A 129 18.68 -4.55 15.06
CA GLU A 129 19.49 -5.42 15.92
C GLU A 129 19.90 -4.68 17.20
N LEU A 130 20.38 -3.44 17.06
CA LEU A 130 20.71 -2.60 18.23
C LEU A 130 19.47 -2.29 19.08
N ARG A 131 18.29 -2.17 18.45
CA ARG A 131 17.04 -1.95 19.16
C ARG A 131 16.61 -3.19 19.93
N GLU A 132 16.68 -4.36 19.33
CA GLU A 132 16.38 -5.64 20.00
C GLU A 132 17.30 -5.85 21.19
N VAL A 133 18.60 -5.60 21.04
CA VAL A 133 19.57 -5.65 22.15
C VAL A 133 19.20 -4.65 23.26
N TRP A 134 18.82 -3.42 22.90
CA TRP A 134 18.37 -2.43 23.88
C TRP A 134 17.07 -2.88 24.60
N GLU A 135 16.10 -3.43 23.87
CA GLU A 135 14.83 -3.90 24.44
C GLU A 135 15.06 -5.07 25.41
N VAL A 136 15.95 -6.00 25.07
CA VAL A 136 16.35 -7.10 25.98
C VAL A 136 17.04 -6.56 27.23
N ASN A 137 17.98 -5.61 27.09
CA ASN A 137 18.65 -5.00 28.24
C ASN A 137 17.68 -4.20 29.12
N MET A 138 16.69 -3.54 28.52
CA MET A 138 15.67 -2.80 29.27
C MET A 138 14.65 -3.70 29.97
N ALA A 139 14.46 -4.94 29.49
CA ALA A 139 13.53 -5.89 30.11
C ALA A 139 13.93 -6.28 31.55
N GLU A 140 15.18 -6.05 31.97
CA GLU A 140 15.62 -6.26 33.35
C GLU A 140 15.00 -5.25 34.33
N TYR A 141 14.57 -4.08 33.86
CA TYR A 141 13.97 -3.04 34.67
C TYR A 141 12.44 -3.14 34.64
N THR A 142 11.86 -3.70 35.69
CA THR A 142 10.41 -3.91 35.80
C THR A 142 9.66 -2.75 36.45
N ASP A 143 10.37 -1.89 37.17
CA ASP A 143 9.81 -0.74 37.86
C ASP A 143 9.94 0.52 36.97
N PRO A 144 8.81 1.08 36.48
CA PRO A 144 8.84 2.25 35.62
C PRO A 144 9.22 3.53 36.38
N GLU A 145 9.11 3.58 37.72
CA GLU A 145 9.48 4.75 38.53
C GLU A 145 10.99 5.03 38.52
N LEU A 146 11.81 4.04 38.09
CA LEU A 146 13.26 4.19 37.94
C LEU A 146 13.67 5.09 36.77
N PHE A 147 12.74 5.39 35.87
CA PHE A 147 13.06 6.08 34.62
C PHE A 147 12.60 7.53 34.60
N VAL A 148 13.52 8.39 34.20
CA VAL A 148 13.23 9.77 33.79
C VAL A 148 13.68 9.94 32.35
N PHE A 149 12.74 10.35 31.48
CA PHE A 149 12.99 10.55 30.07
C PHE A 149 13.18 12.03 29.76
N LEU A 150 14.20 12.34 28.96
CA LEU A 150 14.47 13.69 28.49
C LEU A 150 14.42 13.72 26.97
N ASP A 151 13.78 14.74 26.40
CA ASP A 151 13.78 14.99 24.96
C ASP A 151 13.75 16.49 24.66
N GLU A 152 14.35 16.93 23.54
CA GLU A 152 14.36 18.34 23.15
C GLU A 152 13.19 18.66 22.22
N SER A 153 12.29 19.53 22.66
CA SER A 153 11.22 20.08 21.82
C SER A 153 11.54 21.49 21.35
N GLY A 154 11.81 21.65 20.05
CA GLY A 154 12.06 22.96 19.44
C GLY A 154 10.78 23.66 18.98
N VAL A 155 10.55 24.87 19.47
CA VAL A 155 9.49 25.78 19.03
C VAL A 155 10.11 26.96 18.30
N ASP A 156 9.56 27.31 17.14
CA ASP A 156 9.90 28.56 16.47
C ASP A 156 8.62 29.31 16.06
N GLN A 157 8.79 30.56 15.61
CA GLN A 157 7.66 31.38 15.14
C GLN A 157 7.01 30.82 13.84
N SER A 158 7.56 29.75 13.26
CA SER A 158 6.95 29.04 12.15
C SER A 158 5.93 27.99 12.61
N THR A 159 6.09 27.43 13.81
CA THR A 159 5.15 26.46 14.42
C THR A 159 3.75 27.04 14.59
N ALA A 160 3.63 28.35 14.86
CA ALA A 160 2.36 29.06 15.00
C ALA A 160 1.69 29.44 13.65
N LYS A 161 2.30 29.12 12.51
CA LYS A 161 1.76 29.50 11.20
C LYS A 161 0.65 28.54 10.78
N ARG A 162 -0.53 29.09 10.46
CA ARG A 162 -1.61 28.32 9.84
C ARG A 162 -1.15 27.74 8.50
N THR A 163 -1.22 26.43 8.37
CA THR A 163 -0.87 25.68 7.16
C THR A 163 -2.01 25.61 6.15
N GLN A 164 -3.22 25.99 6.55
CA GLN A 164 -4.44 25.89 5.76
C GLN A 164 -5.06 27.27 5.49
N GLY A 165 -5.56 27.47 4.28
CA GLY A 165 -6.24 28.69 3.83
C GLY A 165 -7.28 28.38 2.76
N ARG A 166 -8.22 29.31 2.53
CA ARG A 166 -9.27 29.15 1.52
C ARG A 166 -8.95 30.00 0.29
N SER A 167 -9.14 29.42 -0.88
CA SER A 167 -8.94 30.04 -2.20
C SER A 167 -10.07 29.63 -3.14
N ARG A 168 -10.29 30.39 -4.21
CA ARG A 168 -11.28 30.02 -5.23
C ARG A 168 -10.84 28.76 -5.96
N LEU A 169 -11.82 27.94 -6.37
CA LEU A 169 -11.59 26.76 -7.17
C LEU A 169 -10.78 27.12 -8.43
N GLY A 170 -9.69 26.40 -8.69
CA GLY A 170 -8.79 26.66 -9.81
C GLY A 170 -7.74 27.76 -9.56
N THR A 171 -7.63 28.33 -8.35
CA THR A 171 -6.63 29.36 -8.04
C THR A 171 -5.77 28.99 -6.84
N ARG A 172 -4.47 29.32 -6.92
CA ARG A 172 -3.50 29.02 -5.86
C ARG A 172 -3.79 29.85 -4.61
N CYS A 173 -3.92 29.18 -3.45
CA CYS A 173 -4.02 29.84 -2.15
C CYS A 173 -2.64 30.38 -1.75
N VAL A 174 -2.34 31.63 -2.13
CA VAL A 174 -1.04 32.26 -1.85
C VAL A 174 -1.14 33.14 -0.62
N ARG A 175 -0.41 32.78 0.44
CA ARG A 175 -0.15 33.65 1.58
C ARG A 175 1.18 34.36 1.37
N ARG A 176 1.17 35.70 1.30
CA ARG A 176 2.38 36.52 1.35
C ARG A 176 2.62 36.91 2.81
N ALA A 177 3.73 36.46 3.37
CA ALA A 177 4.16 36.80 4.72
C ALA A 177 5.68 36.95 4.74
N THR A 178 6.20 37.80 5.62
CA THR A 178 7.62 37.85 5.92
C THR A 178 8.04 36.55 6.59
N PHE A 179 8.91 35.79 5.93
CA PHE A 179 9.51 34.59 6.49
C PHE A 179 10.69 34.98 7.39
N VAL A 180 10.39 35.69 8.47
CA VAL A 180 11.38 35.86 9.54
C VAL A 180 11.52 34.48 10.20
N ARG A 181 12.72 33.90 10.16
CA ARG A 181 13.08 32.85 11.13
C ARG A 181 13.14 33.58 12.46
N GLY A 182 12.08 33.48 13.25
CA GLY A 182 12.11 33.95 14.63
C GLY A 182 13.17 33.17 15.41
N GLU A 183 13.54 33.70 16.57
CA GLU A 183 14.40 32.97 17.50
C GLU A 183 13.77 31.62 17.82
N ARG A 184 14.57 30.57 17.66
CA ARG A 184 14.19 29.21 18.07
C ARG A 184 14.27 29.16 19.58
N VAL A 185 13.26 28.60 20.21
CA VAL A 185 13.23 28.30 21.63
C VAL A 185 13.19 26.78 21.75
N SER A 186 14.10 26.20 22.51
CA SER A 186 14.10 24.77 22.79
C SER A 186 13.62 24.54 24.22
N VAL A 187 12.67 23.64 24.40
CA VAL A 187 12.16 23.20 25.69
C VAL A 187 12.74 21.82 25.98
N LEU A 188 13.31 21.65 27.16
CA LEU A 188 13.86 20.39 27.64
C LEU A 188 13.09 19.92 28.88
N PRO A 189 11.99 19.16 28.71
CA PRO A 189 11.31 18.50 29.81
C PRO A 189 12.04 17.23 30.27
N ALA A 190 11.93 16.94 31.55
CA ALA A 190 12.19 15.65 32.17
C ALA A 190 10.86 15.04 32.60
N LEU A 191 10.55 13.85 32.08
CA LEU A 191 9.29 13.14 32.30
C LEU A 191 9.51 11.88 33.14
N SER A 192 8.71 11.72 34.19
CA SER A 192 8.56 10.48 34.97
C SER A 192 7.14 9.92 34.82
N CYS A 193 6.82 8.85 35.56
CA CYS A 193 5.46 8.32 35.66
C CYS A 193 4.44 9.33 36.21
N ASP A 194 4.87 10.30 37.01
CA ASP A 194 4.01 11.33 37.61
C ASP A 194 3.84 12.57 36.71
N GLY A 195 4.51 12.60 35.56
CA GLY A 195 4.45 13.70 34.60
C GLY A 195 5.77 14.45 34.46
N ILE A 196 5.70 15.75 34.19
CA ILE A 196 6.89 16.58 34.00
C ILE A 196 7.40 17.00 35.38
N ILE A 197 8.58 16.50 35.75
CA ILE A 197 9.20 16.77 37.06
C ILE A 197 10.14 17.97 37.02
N ALA A 198 10.76 18.25 35.87
CA ALA A 198 11.56 19.44 35.64
C ALA A 198 11.43 19.86 34.17
N ALA A 199 11.50 21.15 33.89
CA ALA A 199 11.55 21.65 32.53
C ALA A 199 12.28 22.98 32.47
N GLU A 200 13.18 23.12 31.49
CA GLU A 200 13.88 24.38 31.24
C GLU A 200 13.70 24.82 29.78
N ILE A 201 13.64 26.14 29.59
CA ILE A 201 13.44 26.77 28.30
C ILE A 201 14.73 27.51 27.93
N PHE A 202 15.29 27.14 26.79
CA PHE A 202 16.51 27.73 26.27
C PHE A 202 16.23 28.55 25.01
N GLU A 203 16.87 29.71 24.90
CA GLU A 203 17.01 30.39 23.62
C GLU A 203 18.03 29.64 22.73
N GLY A 204 17.65 29.38 21.48
CA GLY A 204 18.42 28.60 20.52
C GLY A 204 18.37 27.10 20.78
N THR A 205 19.35 26.38 20.24
CA THR A 205 19.49 24.93 20.45
C THR A 205 20.09 24.62 21.82
N VAL A 206 19.74 23.45 22.37
CA VAL A 206 20.38 22.93 23.57
C VAL A 206 21.78 22.42 23.18
N ASN A 207 22.79 22.89 23.90
CA ASN A 207 24.16 22.39 23.75
C ASN A 207 24.53 21.57 24.99
N ARG A 208 25.70 20.93 24.96
CA ARG A 208 26.19 20.09 26.06
C ARG A 208 26.18 20.82 27.41
N ASP A 209 26.63 22.07 27.45
CA ASP A 209 26.77 22.81 28.70
C ASP A 209 25.40 23.14 29.30
N LYS A 210 24.47 23.65 28.49
CA LYS A 210 23.06 23.87 28.88
C LYS A 210 22.40 22.59 29.40
N PHE A 211 22.63 21.46 28.71
CA PHE A 211 22.10 20.17 29.13
C PHE A 211 22.67 19.70 30.48
N LEU A 212 23.99 19.81 30.67
CA LEU A 212 24.62 19.43 31.94
C LEU A 212 24.20 20.34 33.10
N THR A 213 24.03 21.64 32.84
CA THR A 213 23.48 22.59 33.81
C THR A 213 22.07 22.19 34.20
N PHE A 214 21.18 21.93 33.24
CA PHE A 214 19.82 21.44 33.49
C PHE A 214 19.82 20.20 34.39
N LEU A 215 20.65 19.19 34.06
CA LEU A 215 20.71 17.96 34.84
C LEU A 215 21.11 18.23 36.30
N ARG A 216 22.12 19.07 36.53
CA ARG A 216 22.67 19.32 37.87
C ARG A 216 21.82 20.26 38.70
N GLU A 217 21.28 21.30 38.07
CA GLU A 217 20.68 22.43 38.78
C GLU A 217 19.16 22.41 38.78
N GLN A 218 18.54 21.65 37.86
CA GLN A 218 17.07 21.57 37.75
C GLN A 218 16.56 20.15 37.99
N LEU A 219 17.17 19.13 37.38
CA LEU A 219 16.64 17.77 37.49
C LEU A 219 17.02 17.09 38.81
N VAL A 220 18.32 17.03 39.13
CA VAL A 220 18.80 16.35 40.36
C VAL A 220 18.34 17.05 41.64
N SER A 221 18.00 18.33 41.58
CA SER A 221 17.43 19.05 42.73
C SER A 221 15.99 18.66 43.06
N GLU A 222 15.25 18.12 42.09
CA GLU A 222 13.83 17.72 42.22
C GLU A 222 13.68 16.21 42.51
N MET A 223 14.78 15.46 42.52
CA MET A 223 14.85 14.02 42.83
C MET A 223 15.40 13.78 44.24
#